data_AF-A0AAJ7CFV1-F1
#
_entry.id   AF-A0AAJ7CFV1-F1
#
_cell.length_a   1.000
_cell.length_b   1.000
_cell.length_c   1.000
_cell.angle_alpha   90.00
_cell.angle_beta   90.00
_cell.angle_gamma   90.00
#
_symmetry.space_group_name_H-M   'P 1'
#
loop_
_entity.id
_entity.type
_entity.pdbx_description
1 polymer ?
#
loop_
_entity_poly.entity_id
_entity_poly.type
_entity_poly.pdbx_seq_one_letter_code
_entity_poly.pdbx_strand_id
1 'polypeptide(L)'
;GMEEVVLTSRLPLNQLWLRVESLRERCHWLSVSSDELELVGDSRRFVLPEDVADFVHPMVSMQSNFRLAIYSLMSLKVPLLPTRDSILQDLAIKDFDWSGESLEMLLPLAYPSIGVMAAHTQRKALLGGILEGRLTSGPQYLRFHPAQEPYLDFIRDAFKVIAENLQTSQRTSIYVWWLRFERLLVFFSKTDPLKNDSRRKKLKTSLKEFLKKDENRNNLHFYREYALIEREMERFDNCVNILETTIQSQGQNLESISNDEEKTALLSV
;
A
#
# COMPACT_ATOMS: atom_id res chain seq x y z
N GLY A 1 -16.59 13.88 21.28
CA GLY A 1 -16.19 13.28 19.99
C GLY A 1 -15.32 14.21 19.16
N MET A 2 -14.56 13.72 18.18
CA MET A 2 -13.73 14.57 17.31
C MET A 2 -14.54 15.65 16.57
N GLU A 3 -15.79 15.38 16.22
CA GLU A 3 -16.71 16.36 15.62
C GLU A 3 -17.04 17.52 16.58
N GLU A 4 -17.26 17.26 17.87
CA GLU A 4 -17.55 18.30 18.87
C GLU A 4 -16.37 19.27 19.06
N VAL A 5 -15.14 18.77 18.94
CA VAL A 5 -13.93 19.61 18.95
C VAL A 5 -13.91 20.55 17.74
N VAL A 6 -14.39 20.10 16.58
CA VAL A 6 -14.52 20.95 15.40
C VAL A 6 -15.64 21.98 15.62
N LEU A 7 -16.82 21.55 16.08
CA LEU A 7 -17.98 22.42 16.28
C LEU A 7 -17.73 23.53 17.30
N THR A 8 -16.87 23.31 18.30
CA THR A 8 -16.49 24.30 19.31
C THR A 8 -15.43 25.31 18.85
N SER A 9 -14.85 25.15 17.64
CA SER A 9 -13.71 25.94 17.17
C SER A 9 -14.01 27.40 16.78
N ARG A 10 -15.23 27.91 17.04
CA ARG A 10 -15.69 29.29 16.78
C ARG A 10 -15.48 29.78 15.33
N LEU A 11 -15.39 28.88 14.38
CA LEU A 11 -15.24 29.21 12.97
C LEU A 11 -16.58 29.59 12.33
N PRO A 12 -16.56 30.30 11.18
CA PRO A 12 -17.74 30.47 10.34
C PRO A 12 -18.40 29.13 9.99
N LEU A 13 -19.73 29.11 9.89
CA LEU A 13 -20.51 27.89 9.71
C LEU A 13 -20.08 27.06 8.49
N ASN A 14 -19.75 27.71 7.37
CA ASN A 14 -19.28 27.04 6.17
C ASN A 14 -17.94 26.30 6.40
N GLN A 15 -17.05 26.85 7.23
CA GLN A 15 -15.79 26.21 7.57
C GLN A 15 -15.98 25.08 8.59
N LEU A 16 -16.90 25.23 9.54
CA LEU A 16 -17.29 24.15 10.46
C LEU A 16 -17.86 22.97 9.68
N TRP A 17 -18.81 23.22 8.78
CA TRP A 17 -19.41 22.20 7.93
C TRP A 17 -18.35 21.47 7.10
N LEU A 18 -17.50 22.20 6.38
CA LEU A 18 -16.44 21.59 5.57
C LEU A 18 -15.50 20.72 6.42
N ARG A 19 -15.10 21.17 7.62
CA ARG A 19 -14.21 20.40 8.49
C ARG A 19 -14.87 19.15 9.05
N VAL A 20 -16.15 19.21 9.40
CA VAL A 20 -16.91 18.05 9.87
C VAL A 20 -17.05 17.03 8.74
N GLU A 21 -17.46 17.46 7.54
CA GLU A 21 -17.62 16.55 6.41
C GLU A 21 -16.28 15.96 5.96
N SER A 22 -15.20 16.74 5.90
CA SER A 22 -13.85 16.21 5.64
C SER A 22 -13.36 15.25 6.73
N LEU A 23 -13.80 15.40 7.98
CA LEU A 23 -13.47 14.46 9.06
C LEU A 23 -14.25 13.15 8.88
N ARG A 24 -15.54 13.22 8.57
CA ARG A 24 -16.39 12.06 8.28
C ARG A 24 -15.85 11.27 7.09
N GLU A 25 -15.57 11.94 5.99
CA GLU A 25 -14.95 11.34 4.79
C GLU A 25 -13.66 10.55 5.12
N ARG A 26 -12.84 11.06 6.05
CA ARG A 26 -11.56 10.42 6.43
C ARG A 26 -11.72 9.27 7.41
N CYS A 27 -12.75 9.29 8.25
CA CYS A 27 -12.89 8.36 9.37
C CYS A 27 -13.98 7.31 9.14
N HIS A 28 -14.98 7.59 8.31
CA HIS A 28 -16.21 6.80 8.18
C HIS A 28 -16.26 6.05 6.85
N TRP A 29 -15.21 5.29 6.54
CA TRP A 29 -15.05 4.55 5.28
C TRP A 29 -15.31 3.04 5.40
N LEU A 30 -15.64 2.55 6.61
CA LEU A 30 -16.10 1.18 6.87
C LEU A 30 -17.51 1.16 7.43
N SER A 31 -18.19 0.03 7.21
CA SER A 31 -19.41 -0.31 7.93
C SER A 31 -19.14 -0.45 9.43
N VAL A 32 -20.14 -0.12 10.22
CA VAL A 32 -20.10 -0.24 11.68
C VAL A 32 -20.60 -1.63 12.06
N SER A 33 -20.02 -2.25 13.09
CA SER A 33 -20.54 -3.51 13.64
C SER A 33 -21.80 -3.28 14.48
N SER A 34 -22.57 -4.34 14.78
CA SER A 34 -23.78 -4.21 15.61
C SER A 34 -23.46 -3.65 17.00
N ASP A 35 -22.32 -4.04 17.57
CA ASP A 35 -21.89 -3.62 18.91
C ASP A 35 -21.44 -2.15 18.95
N GLU A 36 -20.96 -1.63 17.82
CA GLU A 36 -20.50 -0.24 17.70
C GLU A 36 -21.63 0.71 17.28
N LEU A 37 -22.78 0.19 16.85
CA LEU A 37 -23.88 0.98 16.32
C LEU A 37 -24.42 1.99 17.33
N GLU A 38 -24.59 1.58 18.59
CA GLU A 38 -25.03 2.45 19.69
C GLU A 38 -24.00 3.52 20.03
N LEU A 39 -22.70 3.22 19.87
CA LEU A 39 -21.60 4.15 20.14
C LEU A 39 -21.44 5.19 19.02
N VAL A 40 -21.62 4.79 17.77
CA VAL A 40 -21.47 5.66 16.59
C VAL A 40 -22.74 6.47 16.33
N GLY A 41 -23.92 5.91 16.61
CA GLY A 41 -25.21 6.58 16.44
C GLY A 41 -25.60 6.84 14.98
N ASP A 42 -24.91 6.23 14.01
CA ASP A 42 -25.18 6.37 12.57
C ASP A 42 -25.63 5.03 11.97
N SER A 43 -26.95 4.82 11.94
CA SER A 43 -27.56 3.60 11.42
C SER A 43 -27.34 3.39 9.93
N ARG A 44 -27.03 4.44 9.16
CA ARG A 44 -26.79 4.33 7.72
C ARG A 44 -25.45 3.66 7.40
N ARG A 45 -24.56 3.55 8.38
CA ARG A 45 -23.27 2.86 8.23
C ARG A 45 -23.33 1.40 8.66
N PHE A 46 -24.45 0.94 9.21
CA PHE A 46 -24.67 -0.47 9.48
C PHE A 46 -25.25 -1.12 8.22
N VAL A 47 -24.48 -2.01 7.62
CA VAL A 47 -24.83 -2.68 6.36
C VAL A 47 -24.98 -4.16 6.64
N LEU A 48 -26.16 -4.71 6.35
CA LEU A 48 -26.46 -6.13 6.47
C LEU A 48 -26.04 -6.87 5.19
N PRO A 49 -25.73 -8.18 5.28
CA PRO A 49 -25.48 -9.00 4.09
C PRO A 49 -26.63 -8.93 3.06
N GLU A 50 -27.86 -8.78 3.54
CA GLU A 50 -29.07 -8.65 2.74
C GLU A 50 -29.05 -7.37 1.87
N ASP A 51 -28.47 -6.29 2.39
CA ASP A 51 -28.37 -5.00 1.68
C ASP A 51 -27.38 -5.06 0.50
N VAL A 52 -26.45 -6.02 0.53
CA VAL A 52 -25.41 -6.17 -0.50
C VAL A 52 -25.57 -7.43 -1.36
N ALA A 53 -26.46 -8.35 -0.98
CA ALA A 53 -26.60 -9.66 -1.62
C ALA A 53 -26.87 -9.56 -3.13
N ASP A 54 -27.71 -8.59 -3.54
CA ASP A 54 -28.05 -8.36 -4.95
C ASP A 54 -26.85 -7.89 -5.80
N PHE A 55 -25.80 -7.37 -5.18
CA PHE A 55 -24.57 -6.94 -5.86
C PHE A 55 -23.49 -8.04 -5.86
N VAL A 56 -23.70 -9.16 -5.15
CA VAL A 56 -22.74 -10.26 -5.10
C VAL A 56 -22.98 -11.18 -6.30
N HIS A 57 -22.24 -10.94 -7.38
CA HIS A 57 -22.29 -11.78 -8.57
C HIS A 57 -21.13 -12.78 -8.61
N PRO A 58 -21.40 -14.08 -8.89
CA PRO A 58 -20.34 -15.07 -9.02
C PRO A 58 -19.47 -14.78 -10.24
N MET A 59 -18.16 -14.75 -10.04
CA MET A 59 -17.20 -14.60 -11.12
C MET A 59 -17.01 -15.94 -11.84
N VAL A 60 -17.32 -15.99 -13.14
CA VAL A 60 -17.22 -17.22 -13.95
C VAL A 60 -15.76 -17.57 -14.29
N SER A 61 -14.87 -16.57 -14.36
CA SER A 61 -13.47 -16.76 -14.78
C SER A 61 -12.49 -16.56 -13.64
N MET A 62 -11.85 -17.64 -13.18
CA MET A 62 -10.76 -17.59 -12.19
C MET A 62 -9.56 -16.75 -12.67
N GLN A 63 -9.38 -16.60 -13.98
CA GLN A 63 -8.31 -15.79 -14.57
C GLN A 63 -8.53 -14.29 -14.34
N SER A 64 -9.77 -13.87 -14.10
CA SER A 64 -10.10 -12.47 -13.78
C SER A 64 -9.83 -12.09 -12.31
N ASN A 65 -9.69 -13.08 -11.42
CA ASN A 65 -9.51 -12.85 -9.98
C ASN A 65 -8.28 -12.02 -9.67
N PHE A 66 -7.18 -12.24 -10.38
CA PHE A 66 -5.95 -11.48 -10.17
C PHE A 66 -6.06 -10.02 -10.62
N ARG A 67 -6.74 -9.76 -11.74
CA ARG A 67 -7.00 -8.39 -12.20
C ARG A 67 -7.92 -7.65 -11.23
N LEU A 68 -8.99 -8.31 -10.78
CA LEU A 68 -9.88 -7.76 -9.76
C LEU A 68 -9.14 -7.47 -8.45
N ALA A 69 -8.28 -8.38 -7.99
CA ALA A 69 -7.43 -8.15 -6.83
C ALA A 69 -6.59 -6.87 -6.97
N ILE A 70 -6.03 -6.63 -8.17
CA ILE A 70 -5.28 -5.42 -8.44
C ILE A 70 -6.18 -4.17 -8.42
N TYR A 71 -7.32 -4.20 -9.09
CA TYR A 71 -8.27 -3.08 -9.08
C TYR A 71 -8.80 -2.77 -7.67
N SER A 72 -9.05 -3.78 -6.85
CA SER A 72 -9.44 -3.60 -5.45
C SER A 72 -8.37 -2.83 -4.68
N LEU A 73 -7.09 -3.20 -4.80
CA LEU A 73 -5.98 -2.50 -4.15
C LEU A 73 -5.79 -1.07 -4.70
N MET A 74 -5.92 -0.88 -6.01
CA MET A 74 -5.88 0.44 -6.65
C MET A 74 -7.01 1.35 -6.14
N SER A 75 -8.20 0.79 -5.91
CA SER A 75 -9.36 1.51 -5.36
C SER A 75 -9.12 1.97 -3.91
N LEU A 76 -8.22 1.30 -3.18
CA LEU A 76 -7.71 1.74 -1.87
C LEU A 76 -6.63 2.82 -1.99
N LYS A 77 -6.49 3.44 -3.16
CA LYS A 77 -5.49 4.46 -3.50
C LYS A 77 -4.06 3.95 -3.47
N VAL A 78 -3.84 2.63 -3.54
CA VAL A 78 -2.50 2.05 -3.60
C VAL A 78 -1.97 2.15 -5.04
N PRO A 79 -0.85 2.85 -5.28
CA PRO A 79 -0.29 2.94 -6.63
C PRO A 79 0.37 1.62 -7.04
N LEU A 80 0.34 1.31 -8.34
CA LEU A 80 1.11 0.20 -8.90
C LEU A 80 2.61 0.45 -8.80
N LEU A 81 3.37 -0.54 -8.32
CA LEU A 81 4.81 -0.40 -8.09
C LEU A 81 5.59 -1.59 -8.68
N PRO A 82 6.39 -1.38 -9.76
CA PRO A 82 6.52 -0.15 -10.53
C PRO A 82 5.27 0.11 -11.39
N THR A 83 4.97 1.38 -11.64
CA THR A 83 4.02 1.75 -12.70
C THR A 83 4.79 1.81 -14.02
N ARG A 84 4.68 0.76 -14.85
CA ARG A 84 5.23 0.72 -16.21
C ARG A 84 4.09 0.65 -17.22
N ASP A 85 4.30 1.23 -18.40
CA ASP A 85 3.29 1.23 -19.46
C ASP A 85 2.82 -0.17 -19.83
N SER A 86 3.76 -1.12 -19.93
CA SER A 86 3.47 -2.52 -20.22
C SER A 86 2.55 -3.17 -19.18
N ILE A 87 2.78 -2.89 -17.88
CA ILE A 87 1.94 -3.41 -16.79
C ILE A 87 0.52 -2.84 -16.91
N LEU A 88 0.39 -1.55 -17.25
CA LEU A 88 -0.93 -0.94 -17.45
C LEU A 88 -1.68 -1.55 -18.64
N GLN A 89 -0.95 -1.90 -19.72
CA GLN A 89 -1.51 -2.59 -20.88
C GLN A 89 -1.93 -4.03 -20.55
N ASP A 90 -1.07 -4.82 -19.89
CA ASP A 90 -1.33 -6.22 -19.54
C ASP A 90 -2.54 -6.38 -18.61
N LEU A 91 -2.74 -5.37 -17.74
CA LEU A 91 -3.85 -5.30 -16.82
C LEU A 91 -5.11 -4.67 -17.42
N ALA A 92 -5.09 -4.25 -18.70
CA ALA A 92 -6.23 -3.57 -19.34
C ALA A 92 -6.70 -2.33 -18.56
N ILE A 93 -5.79 -1.65 -17.84
CA ILE A 93 -6.11 -0.46 -17.05
C ILE A 93 -6.51 0.69 -17.97
N LYS A 94 -5.83 0.83 -19.11
CA LYS A 94 -6.09 1.86 -20.12
C LYS A 94 -7.47 1.76 -20.79
N ASP A 95 -8.13 0.61 -20.67
CA ASP A 95 -9.44 0.38 -21.29
C ASP A 95 -10.58 1.00 -20.45
N PHE A 96 -10.26 1.51 -19.25
CA PHE A 96 -11.21 2.15 -18.34
C PHE A 96 -10.80 3.60 -18.08
N ASP A 97 -11.69 4.54 -18.42
CA ASP A 97 -11.45 5.98 -18.25
C ASP A 97 -11.21 6.41 -16.79
N TRP A 98 -11.75 5.67 -15.83
CA TRP A 98 -11.72 5.99 -14.40
C TRP A 98 -10.54 5.33 -13.63
N SER A 99 -9.73 4.51 -14.29
CA SER A 99 -8.73 3.66 -13.63
C SER A 99 -7.49 4.40 -13.07
N GLY A 100 -7.37 5.71 -13.36
CA GLY A 100 -6.28 6.59 -12.93
C GLY A 100 -6.72 7.82 -12.15
N GLU A 101 -7.96 7.88 -11.65
CA GLU A 101 -8.51 9.12 -11.06
C GLU A 101 -7.91 9.49 -9.69
N SER A 102 -7.24 8.53 -9.02
CA SER A 102 -6.55 8.80 -7.76
C SER A 102 -5.18 9.43 -8.00
N LEU A 103 -4.95 10.60 -7.38
CA LEU A 103 -3.66 11.30 -7.45
C LEU A 103 -2.51 10.49 -6.84
N GLU A 104 -2.81 9.53 -5.97
CA GLU A 104 -1.85 8.60 -5.41
C GLU A 104 -1.16 7.74 -6.48
N MET A 105 -1.77 7.57 -7.66
CA MET A 105 -1.14 6.94 -8.83
C MET A 105 0.12 7.66 -9.31
N LEU A 106 0.33 8.92 -8.90
CA LEU A 106 1.54 9.70 -9.21
C LEU A 106 2.68 9.48 -8.20
N LEU A 107 2.42 8.85 -7.05
CA LEU A 107 3.45 8.58 -6.04
C LEU A 107 4.67 7.78 -6.54
N PRO A 108 4.57 6.88 -7.54
CA PRO A 108 5.74 6.22 -8.14
C PRO A 108 6.80 7.21 -8.68
N LEU A 109 6.44 8.47 -8.97
CA LEU A 109 7.39 9.53 -9.33
C LEU A 109 8.39 9.87 -8.20
N ALA A 110 8.17 9.36 -6.99
CA ALA A 110 9.14 9.38 -5.90
C ALA A 110 10.44 8.63 -6.25
N TYR A 111 10.38 7.65 -7.15
CA TYR A 111 11.53 6.89 -7.59
C TYR A 111 12.15 7.47 -8.88
N PRO A 112 13.47 7.31 -9.09
CA PRO A 112 14.10 7.76 -10.33
C PRO A 112 13.47 7.04 -11.52
N SER A 113 13.01 7.80 -12.51
CA SER A 113 12.73 7.25 -13.84
C SER A 113 14.05 7.06 -14.58
N ILE A 114 14.15 6.00 -15.39
CA ILE A 114 15.33 5.76 -16.23
C ILE A 114 15.59 7.02 -17.07
N GLY A 115 16.83 7.53 -17.03
CA GLY A 115 17.21 8.76 -17.74
C GLY A 115 16.91 10.08 -17.03
N VAL A 116 16.25 10.07 -15.87
CA VAL A 116 15.95 11.29 -15.09
C VAL A 116 16.82 11.34 -13.83
N MET A 117 17.86 12.17 -13.86
CA MET A 117 18.73 12.47 -12.71
C MET A 117 18.11 13.55 -11.81
N ALA A 118 16.90 13.32 -11.28
CA ALA A 118 16.34 14.19 -10.25
C ALA A 118 16.82 13.73 -8.87
N ALA A 119 17.22 14.64 -7.98
CA ALA A 119 17.57 14.28 -6.60
C ALA A 119 16.32 13.94 -5.74
N HIS A 120 16.51 13.31 -4.58
CA HIS A 120 15.42 12.95 -3.65
C HIS A 120 14.49 14.14 -3.34
N THR A 121 15.07 15.31 -3.05
CA THR A 121 14.34 16.53 -2.71
C THR A 121 13.49 17.06 -3.86
N GLN A 122 14.02 17.03 -5.09
CA GLN A 122 13.30 17.47 -6.29
C GLN A 122 12.11 16.57 -6.59
N ARG A 123 12.28 15.24 -6.52
CA ARG A 123 11.18 14.28 -6.72
C ARG A 123 10.09 14.43 -5.65
N LYS A 124 10.49 14.64 -4.40
CA LYS A 124 9.54 14.93 -3.32
C LYS A 124 8.78 16.25 -3.54
N ALA A 125 9.46 17.29 -4.02
CA ALA A 125 8.84 18.59 -4.30
C ALA A 125 7.76 18.50 -5.38
N LEU A 126 7.95 17.68 -6.42
CA LEU A 126 6.91 17.41 -7.44
C LEU A 126 5.63 16.82 -6.84
N LEU A 127 5.75 16.08 -5.73
CA LEU A 127 4.63 15.46 -5.02
C LEU A 127 4.10 16.30 -3.85
N GLY A 128 4.60 17.53 -3.66
CA GLY A 128 4.31 18.36 -2.49
C GLY A 128 2.82 18.55 -2.22
N GLY A 129 2.02 18.89 -3.24
CA GLY A 129 0.56 19.08 -3.09
C GLY A 129 -0.20 17.82 -2.66
N ILE A 130 0.27 16.65 -3.08
CA ILE A 130 -0.28 15.33 -2.70
C ILE A 130 0.12 15.01 -1.26
N LEU A 131 1.40 15.16 -0.92
CA LEU A 131 1.95 14.84 0.40
C LEU A 131 1.44 15.78 1.50
N GLU A 132 1.19 17.05 1.17
CA GLU A 132 0.55 18.02 2.07
C GLU A 132 -0.96 17.76 2.24
N GLY A 133 -1.53 16.90 1.40
CA GLY A 133 -2.96 16.58 1.38
C GLY A 133 -3.84 17.78 1.09
N ARG A 134 -3.38 18.66 0.18
CA ARG A 134 -4.20 19.76 -0.38
C ARG A 134 -5.03 19.30 -1.58
N LEU A 135 -4.54 18.28 -2.27
CA LEU A 135 -5.15 17.76 -3.50
C LEU A 135 -5.86 16.41 -3.28
N THR A 136 -5.64 15.74 -2.15
CA THR A 136 -6.15 14.39 -1.89
C THR A 136 -7.40 14.39 -1.02
N SER A 137 -8.31 13.48 -1.34
CA SER A 137 -9.52 13.14 -0.58
C SER A 137 -9.25 12.06 0.48
N GLY A 138 -10.13 11.94 1.46
CA GLY A 138 -10.18 10.81 2.39
C GLY A 138 -10.74 9.54 1.74
N PRO A 139 -10.56 8.36 2.35
CA PRO A 139 -9.55 8.05 3.38
C PRO A 139 -8.12 8.19 2.82
N GLN A 140 -7.12 8.30 3.71
CA GLN A 140 -5.75 8.64 3.31
C GLN A 140 -4.69 8.02 4.24
N TYR A 141 -3.59 7.53 3.69
CA TYR A 141 -2.45 6.97 4.45
C TYR A 141 -1.21 7.88 4.45
N LEU A 142 -1.11 8.90 3.58
CA LEU A 142 0.05 9.79 3.49
C LEU A 142 0.11 10.85 4.58
N ARG A 143 -1.02 11.55 4.83
CA ARG A 143 -1.11 12.69 5.74
C ARG A 143 -1.44 12.23 7.17
N PHE A 144 -0.87 12.91 8.16
CA PHE A 144 -1.25 12.69 9.56
C PHE A 144 -2.70 13.12 9.80
N HIS A 145 -3.54 12.15 10.17
CA HIS A 145 -4.91 12.34 10.66
C HIS A 145 -5.31 11.14 11.55
N PRO A 146 -6.36 11.26 12.38
CA PRO A 146 -6.73 10.22 13.35
C PRO A 146 -6.97 8.84 12.74
N ALA A 147 -7.53 8.77 11.52
CA ALA A 147 -7.80 7.53 10.82
C ALA A 147 -6.66 7.08 9.88
N GLN A 148 -5.49 7.74 9.91
CA GLN A 148 -4.37 7.41 9.02
C GLN A 148 -3.86 5.99 9.25
N GLU A 149 -3.53 5.65 10.51
CA GLU A 149 -3.00 4.33 10.85
C GLU A 149 -4.06 3.23 10.70
N PRO A 150 -5.33 3.43 11.16
CA PRO A 150 -6.41 2.47 10.88
C PRO A 150 -6.59 2.18 9.39
N TYR A 151 -6.56 3.20 8.53
CA TYR A 151 -6.68 3.00 7.08
C TYR A 151 -5.48 2.27 6.49
N LEU A 152 -4.27 2.58 6.96
CA LEU A 152 -3.06 1.89 6.51
C LEU A 152 -3.05 0.42 6.96
N ASP A 153 -3.47 0.12 8.18
CA ASP A 153 -3.59 -1.24 8.68
C ASP A 153 -4.66 -2.02 7.88
N PHE A 154 -5.78 -1.39 7.52
CA PHE A 154 -6.76 -1.99 6.60
C PHE A 154 -6.20 -2.29 5.21
N ILE A 155 -5.39 -1.40 4.63
CA ILE A 155 -4.72 -1.68 3.34
C ILE A 155 -3.80 -2.90 3.46
N ARG A 156 -3.04 -3.01 4.56
CA ARG A 156 -2.15 -4.16 4.81
C ARG A 156 -2.95 -5.46 4.95
N ASP A 157 -4.09 -5.41 5.64
CA ASP A 157 -4.99 -6.55 5.76
C ASP A 157 -5.60 -6.94 4.41
N ALA A 158 -5.98 -5.96 3.58
CA ALA A 158 -6.46 -6.20 2.22
C ALA A 158 -5.39 -6.90 1.37
N PHE A 159 -4.14 -6.43 1.40
CA PHE A 159 -3.01 -7.09 0.75
C PHE A 159 -2.88 -8.56 1.21
N LYS A 160 -2.95 -8.79 2.53
CA LYS A 160 -2.83 -10.13 3.11
C LYS A 160 -3.97 -11.05 2.67
N VAL A 161 -5.22 -10.62 2.84
CA VAL A 161 -6.42 -11.41 2.47
C VAL A 161 -6.39 -11.74 0.98
N ILE A 162 -6.08 -10.77 0.13
CA ILE A 162 -5.97 -10.99 -1.31
C ILE A 162 -4.87 -12.01 -1.62
N ALA A 163 -3.66 -11.84 -1.07
CA ALA A 163 -2.53 -12.72 -1.34
C ALA A 163 -2.78 -14.17 -0.89
N GLU A 164 -3.42 -14.36 0.27
CA GLU A 164 -3.73 -15.68 0.84
C GLU A 164 -4.79 -16.45 0.03
N ASN A 165 -5.58 -15.76 -0.81
CA ASN A 165 -6.62 -16.37 -1.66
C ASN A 165 -6.19 -16.54 -3.13
N LEU A 166 -4.93 -16.25 -3.47
CA LEU A 166 -4.39 -16.36 -4.83
C LEU A 166 -3.40 -17.54 -4.95
N GLN A 167 -3.16 -17.96 -6.19
CA GLN A 167 -2.15 -18.99 -6.50
C GLN A 167 -0.75 -18.49 -6.17
N THR A 168 0.21 -19.39 -5.94
CA THR A 168 1.57 -19.08 -5.44
C THR A 168 2.29 -17.94 -6.19
N SER A 169 2.24 -17.93 -7.52
CA SER A 169 2.89 -16.91 -8.35
C SER A 169 2.22 -15.52 -8.22
N GLN A 170 0.89 -15.50 -8.21
CA GLN A 170 0.08 -14.31 -8.00
C GLN A 170 0.23 -13.78 -6.57
N ARG A 171 0.20 -14.66 -5.56
CA ARG A 171 0.48 -14.36 -4.15
C ARG A 171 1.83 -13.68 -4.00
N THR A 172 2.87 -14.24 -4.64
CA THR A 172 4.21 -13.64 -4.64
C THR A 172 4.18 -12.23 -5.22
N SER A 173 3.50 -12.04 -6.36
CA SER A 173 3.35 -10.74 -7.00
C SER A 173 2.66 -9.70 -6.11
N ILE A 174 1.58 -10.09 -5.41
CA ILE A 174 0.86 -9.21 -4.46
C ILE A 174 1.76 -8.84 -3.27
N TYR A 175 2.50 -9.78 -2.69
CA TYR A 175 3.41 -9.46 -1.58
C TYR A 175 4.61 -8.62 -2.01
N VAL A 176 5.15 -8.83 -3.22
CA VAL A 176 6.18 -7.95 -3.78
C VAL A 176 5.65 -6.53 -3.92
N TRP A 177 4.41 -6.36 -4.40
CA TRP A 177 3.77 -5.06 -4.48
C TRP A 177 3.59 -4.43 -3.09
N TRP A 178 3.12 -5.18 -2.11
CA TRP A 178 3.04 -4.71 -0.72
C TRP A 178 4.39 -4.25 -0.17
N LEU A 179 5.47 -5.03 -0.34
CA LEU A 179 6.81 -4.65 0.10
C LEU A 179 7.29 -3.35 -0.56
N ARG A 180 7.01 -3.17 -1.85
CA ARG A 180 7.31 -1.93 -2.57
C ARG A 180 6.48 -0.75 -2.06
N PHE A 181 5.23 -0.99 -1.70
CA PHE A 181 4.37 0.01 -1.08
C PHE A 181 4.91 0.45 0.29
N GLU A 182 5.30 -0.49 1.16
CA GLU A 182 5.95 -0.16 2.44
C GLU A 182 7.26 0.63 2.22
N ARG A 183 8.07 0.24 1.23
CA ARG A 183 9.27 0.99 0.84
C ARG A 183 8.96 2.43 0.43
N LEU A 184 7.88 2.65 -0.32
CA LEU A 184 7.42 3.98 -0.74
C LEU A 184 7.01 4.82 0.47
N LEU A 185 6.33 4.23 1.46
CA LEU A 185 5.98 4.93 2.71
C LEU A 185 7.22 5.33 3.52
N VAL A 186 8.23 4.44 3.59
CA VAL A 186 9.53 4.76 4.22
C VAL A 186 10.22 5.92 3.51
N PHE A 187 10.16 5.98 2.17
CA PHE A 187 10.70 7.10 1.40
C PHE A 187 10.07 8.43 1.82
N PHE A 188 8.73 8.49 1.94
CA PHE A 188 8.05 9.74 2.30
C PHE A 188 8.27 10.18 3.75
N SER A 189 8.48 9.23 4.67
CA SER A 189 8.66 9.52 6.10
C SER A 189 10.03 10.10 6.46
N LYS A 190 11.02 10.10 5.55
CA LYS A 190 12.42 10.50 5.82
C LYS A 190 12.61 11.88 6.45
N THR A 191 11.68 12.81 6.28
CA THR A 191 11.85 14.21 6.72
C THR A 191 11.23 14.52 8.08
N ASP A 192 10.58 13.56 8.75
CA ASP A 192 10.02 13.73 10.11
C ASP A 192 10.66 12.71 11.07
N PRO A 193 11.81 13.03 11.70
CA PRO A 193 12.61 12.06 12.46
C PRO A 193 11.88 11.45 13.67
N LEU A 194 11.03 12.23 14.34
CA LEU A 194 10.42 11.83 15.62
C LEU A 194 9.30 10.80 15.44
N LYS A 195 8.49 10.92 14.39
CA LYS A 195 7.43 9.93 14.08
C LYS A 195 7.94 8.71 13.32
N ASN A 196 9.14 8.79 12.75
CA ASN A 196 9.67 7.75 11.87
C ASN A 196 10.20 6.53 12.64
N ASP A 197 10.76 6.72 13.84
CA ASP A 197 11.44 5.63 14.54
C ASP A 197 10.49 4.52 15.01
N SER A 198 9.33 4.86 15.57
CA SER A 198 8.33 3.88 16.01
C SER A 198 7.72 3.10 14.83
N ARG A 199 7.38 3.79 13.73
CA ARG A 199 6.86 3.17 12.50
C ARG A 199 7.89 2.25 11.85
N ARG A 200 9.16 2.67 11.75
CA ARG A 200 10.27 1.83 11.24
C ARG A 200 10.45 0.57 12.08
N LYS A 201 10.33 0.68 13.40
CA LYS A 201 10.39 -0.48 14.32
C LYS A 201 9.22 -1.44 14.10
N LYS A 202 7.96 -0.93 14.08
CA LYS A 202 6.75 -1.73 13.79
C LYS A 202 6.89 -2.46 12.44
N LEU A 203 7.28 -1.74 11.40
CA LEU A 203 7.49 -2.30 10.05
C LEU A 203 8.57 -3.39 10.07
N LYS A 204 9.72 -3.16 10.73
CA LYS A 204 10.79 -4.16 10.80
C LYS A 204 10.34 -5.46 11.49
N THR A 205 9.58 -5.35 12.59
CA THR A 205 9.03 -6.52 13.27
C THR A 205 8.10 -7.29 12.34
N SER A 206 7.16 -6.59 11.69
CA SER A 206 6.22 -7.17 10.73
C SER A 206 6.93 -7.87 9.56
N LEU A 207 7.95 -7.24 8.97
CA LEU A 207 8.73 -7.82 7.86
C LEU A 207 9.49 -9.08 8.29
N LYS A 208 10.07 -9.08 9.49
CA LYS A 208 10.76 -10.26 10.04
C LYS A 208 9.79 -11.41 10.29
N GLU A 209 8.61 -11.12 10.85
CA GLU A 209 7.57 -12.13 11.05
C GLU A 209 7.07 -12.70 9.71
N PHE A 210 6.86 -11.82 8.73
CA PHE A 210 6.49 -12.21 7.37
C PHE A 210 7.52 -13.15 6.74
N LEU A 211 8.82 -12.81 6.76
CA LEU A 211 9.88 -13.64 6.17
C LEU A 211 10.11 -14.96 6.93
N LYS A 212 9.80 -14.99 8.24
CA LYS A 212 9.95 -16.21 9.06
C LYS A 212 8.87 -17.26 8.80
N LYS A 213 7.77 -16.93 8.12
CA LYS A 213 6.77 -17.92 7.73
C LYS A 213 7.38 -18.95 6.77
N ASP A 214 7.11 -20.23 6.98
CA ASP A 214 7.75 -21.31 6.21
C ASP A 214 7.51 -21.17 4.69
N GLU A 215 6.33 -20.73 4.30
CA GLU A 215 5.92 -20.39 2.93
C GLU A 215 6.69 -19.23 2.28
N ASN A 216 7.44 -18.44 3.05
CA ASN A 216 8.14 -17.23 2.58
C ASN A 216 9.67 -17.34 2.67
N ARG A 217 10.21 -18.27 3.47
CA ARG A 217 11.64 -18.35 3.82
C ARG A 217 12.61 -18.53 2.65
N ASN A 218 12.15 -19.05 1.53
CA ASN A 218 13.01 -19.32 0.36
C ASN A 218 12.70 -18.42 -0.84
N ASN A 219 11.81 -17.43 -0.69
CA ASN A 219 11.39 -16.60 -1.82
C ASN A 219 12.33 -15.41 -2.02
N LEU A 220 13.17 -15.48 -3.05
CA LEU A 220 14.17 -14.47 -3.39
C LEU A 220 13.59 -13.07 -3.66
N HIS A 221 12.37 -12.99 -4.20
CA HIS A 221 11.72 -11.70 -4.45
C HIS A 221 11.49 -10.93 -3.14
N PHE A 222 11.13 -11.64 -2.06
CA PHE A 222 10.88 -11.02 -0.77
C PHE A 222 12.16 -10.51 -0.11
N TYR A 223 13.25 -11.29 -0.18
CA TYR A 223 14.54 -10.86 0.36
C TYR A 223 15.13 -9.68 -0.39
N ARG A 224 14.96 -9.63 -1.72
CA ARG A 224 15.35 -8.48 -2.54
C ARG A 224 14.62 -7.21 -2.11
N GLU A 225 13.29 -7.25 -2.02
CA GLU A 225 12.53 -6.06 -1.63
C GLU A 225 12.79 -5.67 -0.16
N TYR A 226 12.99 -6.65 0.74
CA TYR A 226 13.39 -6.39 2.12
C TYR A 226 14.75 -5.69 2.22
N ALA A 227 15.74 -6.10 1.44
CA ALA A 227 17.04 -5.42 1.36
C ALA A 227 16.87 -3.96 0.88
N LEU A 228 16.04 -3.73 -0.13
CA LEU A 228 15.73 -2.38 -0.63
C LEU A 228 15.02 -1.51 0.42
N ILE A 229 14.18 -2.08 1.27
CA ILE A 229 13.58 -1.38 2.42
C ILE A 229 14.66 -1.00 3.44
N GLU A 230 15.58 -1.90 3.81
CA GLU A 230 16.68 -1.57 4.73
C GLU A 230 17.59 -0.48 4.15
N ARG A 231 17.84 -0.49 2.83
CA ARG A 231 18.53 0.61 2.14
C ARG A 231 17.77 1.92 2.26
N GLU A 232 16.45 1.90 2.07
CA GLU A 232 15.59 3.08 2.19
C GLU A 232 15.59 3.63 3.63
N MET A 233 15.76 2.77 4.64
CA MET A 233 15.95 3.12 6.05
C MET A 233 17.38 3.57 6.41
N GLU A 234 18.24 3.83 5.41
CA GLU A 234 19.64 4.28 5.59
C GLU A 234 20.54 3.24 6.27
N ARG A 235 20.22 1.95 6.14
CA ARG A 235 21.00 0.83 6.68
C ARG A 235 21.62 0.02 5.54
N PHE A 236 22.55 0.65 4.83
CA PHE A 236 23.18 0.07 3.65
C PHE A 236 23.91 -1.25 3.96
N ASP A 237 24.61 -1.34 5.09
CA ASP A 237 25.31 -2.56 5.49
C ASP A 237 24.35 -3.73 5.68
N ASN A 238 23.18 -3.50 6.30
CA ASN A 238 22.15 -4.53 6.42
C ASN A 238 21.62 -4.98 5.06
N CYS A 239 21.41 -4.04 4.14
CA CYS A 239 20.98 -4.35 2.77
C CYS A 239 22.00 -5.29 2.09
N VAL A 240 23.29 -4.97 2.15
CA VAL A 240 24.35 -5.81 1.58
C VAL A 240 24.37 -7.19 2.25
N ASN A 241 24.37 -7.23 3.59
CA ASN A 241 24.38 -8.48 4.35
C ASN A 241 23.19 -9.39 4.02
N ILE A 242 21.98 -8.82 3.85
CA ILE A 242 20.79 -9.59 3.45
C ILE A 242 21.01 -10.22 2.08
N LEU A 243 21.48 -9.44 1.10
CA LEU A 243 21.71 -9.93 -0.27
C LEU A 243 22.80 -11.00 -0.30
N GLU A 244 23.93 -10.77 0.37
CA GLU A 244 25.03 -11.74 0.47
C GLU A 244 24.57 -13.04 1.12
N THR A 245 23.86 -12.97 2.25
CA THR A 245 23.34 -14.17 2.94
C THR A 245 22.37 -14.93 2.04
N THR A 246 21.51 -14.21 1.32
CA THR A 246 20.52 -14.80 0.40
C THR A 246 21.20 -15.50 -0.77
N ILE A 247 22.26 -14.89 -1.34
CA ILE A 247 23.05 -15.51 -2.41
C ILE A 247 23.78 -16.75 -1.90
N GLN A 248 24.41 -16.68 -0.71
CA GLN A 248 25.13 -17.80 -0.10
C GLN A 248 24.20 -18.97 0.23
N SER A 249 22.96 -18.70 0.69
CA SER A 249 21.99 -19.74 1.03
C SER A 249 21.43 -20.48 -0.18
N GLN A 250 21.50 -19.89 -1.38
CA GLN A 250 21.06 -20.51 -2.64
C GLN A 250 22.12 -21.43 -3.28
N GLY A 251 23.32 -21.50 -2.70
CA GLY A 251 24.44 -22.27 -3.24
C GLY A 251 25.19 -21.57 -4.38
N GLN A 252 26.43 -22.02 -4.64
CA GLN A 252 27.34 -21.41 -5.62
C GLN A 252 26.90 -21.54 -7.10
N ASN A 253 25.77 -22.20 -7.38
CA ASN A 253 25.26 -22.39 -8.74
C ASN A 253 23.88 -21.75 -8.91
N LEU A 254 23.86 -20.45 -9.24
CA LEU A 254 22.67 -19.76 -9.77
C LEU A 254 22.04 -20.49 -10.98
N GLU A 255 22.84 -21.27 -11.72
CA GLU A 255 22.40 -22.11 -12.83
C GLU A 255 21.53 -23.32 -12.40
N SER A 256 21.68 -23.79 -11.16
CA SER A 256 20.96 -24.94 -10.59
C SER A 256 19.56 -24.61 -10.06
N ILE A 257 19.18 -23.33 -10.02
CA ILE A 257 17.82 -22.89 -9.69
C ILE A 257 16.90 -23.41 -10.80
N SER A 258 16.17 -24.50 -10.54
CA SER A 258 15.22 -25.11 -11.48
C SER A 258 13.92 -24.32 -11.59
N ASN A 259 13.66 -23.40 -10.66
CA ASN A 259 12.47 -22.57 -10.63
C ASN A 259 12.66 -21.30 -11.47
N ASP A 260 12.00 -21.23 -12.63
CA ASP A 260 12.05 -20.07 -13.53
C ASP A 260 11.54 -18.77 -12.88
N GLU A 261 10.65 -18.85 -11.89
CA GLU A 261 10.18 -17.70 -11.11
C GLU A 261 11.26 -17.13 -10.18
N GLU A 262 12.17 -17.97 -9.69
CA GLU A 262 13.30 -17.54 -8.86
C GLU A 262 14.45 -16.97 -9.70
N LYS A 263 14.69 -17.55 -10.89
CA LYS A 263 15.64 -16.99 -11.88
C LYS A 263 15.24 -15.59 -12.34
N THR A 264 13.96 -15.35 -12.59
CA THR A 264 13.45 -14.02 -12.96
C THR A 264 13.56 -13.00 -11.82
N ALA A 265 13.56 -13.43 -10.55
CA ALA A 265 13.81 -12.56 -9.40
C ALA A 265 15.19 -11.90 -9.44
N LEU A 266 16.19 -12.67 -9.87
CA LEU A 266 17.60 -12.30 -9.92
C LEU A 266 17.92 -11.37 -11.10
N LEU A 267 17.19 -11.50 -12.21
CA LEU A 267 17.45 -10.81 -13.47
C LEU A 267 16.49 -9.65 -13.78
N SER A 268 15.39 -9.50 -13.03
CA SER A 268 14.43 -8.42 -13.27
C SER A 268 14.97 -7.08 -12.76
N VAL A 269 15.22 -6.12 -13.67
CA VAL A 269 15.58 -4.73 -13.34
C VAL A 269 14.34 -3.95 -12.93
#